data_AF-A0A090QUX4-F1
#
_entry.id   AF-A0A090QUX4-F1
#
_cell.length_a   1.000
_cell.length_b   1.000
_cell.length_c   1.000
_cell.angle_alpha   90.00
_cell.angle_beta   90.00
_cell.angle_gamma   90.00
#
_symmetry.space_group_name_H-M   'P 1'
#
loop_
_entity.id
_entity.type
_entity.pdbx_description
1 polymer ?
#
loop_
_entity_poly.entity_id
_entity_poly.type
_entity_poly.pdbx_seq_one_letter_code
_entity_poly.pdbx_strand_id
1 'polypeptide(L)'
;MVSKFGIAKPKIYVCGLNPHAGEDGCLGTEEIDIITPALAQLRQQEGMALIGPLPADTIFQEKYLADADTVLAMYHDQGLPVLKFKGFGKSVNITLGLPFIRTSVDHGTALELAGTGQADTGSLWTALSHALELVEKQT
;
A
#
# COMPACT_ATOMS: atom_id res chain seq x y z
N MET A 1 -2.41 -3.05 -9.90
CA MET A 1 -1.02 -3.50 -10.15
C MET A 1 -0.82 -3.91 -11.61
N VAL A 2 -1.48 -4.95 -12.11
CA VAL A 2 -1.28 -5.41 -13.50
C VAL A 2 -1.52 -4.31 -14.55
N SER A 3 -2.72 -3.74 -14.60
CA SER A 3 -3.08 -2.77 -15.66
C SER A 3 -2.42 -1.40 -15.52
N LYS A 4 -2.28 -0.87 -14.30
CA LYS A 4 -1.74 0.49 -14.10
C LYS A 4 -0.23 0.53 -13.87
N PHE A 5 0.35 -0.50 -13.27
CA PHE A 5 1.78 -0.54 -12.93
C PHE A 5 2.59 -1.51 -13.82
N GLY A 6 1.95 -2.21 -14.77
CA GLY A 6 2.63 -3.12 -15.70
C GLY A 6 3.22 -4.38 -15.05
N ILE A 7 2.87 -4.68 -13.79
CA ILE A 7 3.41 -5.84 -13.06
C ILE A 7 2.53 -7.04 -13.34
N ALA A 8 2.99 -7.94 -14.23
CA ALA A 8 2.21 -9.06 -14.73
C ALA A 8 1.74 -10.04 -13.63
N LYS A 9 2.59 -10.31 -12.64
CA LYS A 9 2.30 -11.22 -11.52
C LYS A 9 2.73 -10.57 -10.19
N PRO A 10 1.93 -9.62 -9.66
CA PRO A 10 2.34 -8.85 -8.50
C PRO A 10 2.39 -9.73 -7.25
N LYS A 11 3.49 -9.66 -6.52
CA LYS A 11 3.66 -10.30 -5.21
C LYS A 11 3.18 -9.34 -4.13
N ILE A 12 2.08 -9.71 -3.49
CA ILE A 12 1.38 -8.88 -2.49
C ILE A 12 1.58 -9.50 -1.12
N TYR A 13 2.18 -8.73 -0.23
CA TYR A 13 2.35 -9.09 1.17
C TYR A 13 1.16 -8.55 1.96
N VAL A 14 0.50 -9.38 2.77
CA VAL A 14 -0.77 -9.04 3.45
C VAL A 14 -0.58 -9.11 4.96
N CYS A 15 -0.90 -8.02 5.65
CA CYS A 15 -0.89 -7.98 7.11
C CYS A 15 -2.04 -8.82 7.69
N GLY A 16 -1.85 -9.37 8.88
CA GLY A 16 -2.96 -9.70 9.78
C GLY A 16 -3.64 -8.43 10.28
N LEU A 17 -4.88 -8.57 10.75
CA LEU A 17 -5.59 -7.52 11.47
C LEU A 17 -5.02 -7.38 12.90
N ASN A 18 -4.83 -8.51 13.56
CA ASN A 18 -4.41 -8.59 14.94
C ASN A 18 -2.87 -8.54 15.08
N PRO A 19 -2.35 -8.11 16.25
CA PRO A 19 -0.94 -8.29 16.58
C PRO A 19 -0.53 -9.74 16.39
N HIS A 20 0.69 -9.96 15.91
CA HIS A 20 1.19 -11.31 15.58
C HIS A 20 0.28 -12.11 14.63
N ALA A 21 -0.56 -11.43 13.83
CA ALA A 21 -1.56 -12.07 12.97
C ALA A 21 -2.46 -13.04 13.74
N GLY A 22 -2.87 -12.65 14.95
CA GLY A 22 -3.83 -13.39 15.78
C GLY A 22 -3.19 -14.46 16.67
N GLU A 23 -1.89 -14.73 16.56
CA GLU A 23 -1.17 -15.74 17.36
C GLU A 23 -1.94 -17.08 17.43
N ASP A 24 -2.21 -17.68 16.26
CA ASP A 24 -3.01 -18.90 16.11
C ASP A 24 -4.39 -18.87 16.80
N GLY A 25 -4.99 -17.68 16.90
CA GLY A 25 -6.30 -17.47 17.51
C GLY A 25 -6.23 -16.97 18.96
N CYS A 26 -5.06 -16.95 19.59
CA CYS A 26 -4.89 -16.45 20.96
C CYS A 26 -5.12 -14.94 21.09
N LEU A 27 -4.90 -14.19 20.00
CA LEU A 27 -5.02 -12.72 19.95
C LEU A 27 -6.08 -12.27 18.93
N GLY A 28 -7.21 -12.98 18.85
CA GLY A 28 -8.28 -12.70 17.88
C GLY A 28 -8.34 -13.77 16.80
N THR A 29 -9.49 -13.92 16.14
CA THR A 29 -9.76 -15.03 15.21
C THR A 29 -10.01 -14.58 13.78
N GLU A 30 -9.95 -13.28 13.50
CA GLU A 30 -10.21 -12.70 12.18
C GLU A 30 -9.27 -13.26 11.10
N GLU A 31 -8.03 -13.60 11.44
CA GLU A 31 -7.11 -14.28 10.52
C GLU A 31 -7.60 -15.68 10.12
N ILE A 32 -8.14 -16.44 11.08
CA ILE A 32 -8.61 -17.81 10.87
C ILE A 32 -9.95 -17.80 10.13
N ASP A 33 -10.87 -16.95 10.59
CA ASP A 33 -12.26 -16.96 10.16
C ASP A 33 -12.44 -16.25 8.81
N ILE A 34 -11.64 -15.21 8.53
CA ILE A 34 -11.86 -14.31 7.39
C ILE A 34 -10.64 -14.21 6.47
N ILE A 35 -9.48 -13.78 7.00
CA ILE A 35 -8.36 -13.36 6.14
C ILE A 35 -7.71 -14.57 5.45
N THR A 36 -7.36 -15.62 6.19
CA THR A 36 -6.71 -16.82 5.63
C THR A 36 -7.60 -17.51 4.59
N PRO A 37 -8.90 -17.74 4.83
CA PRO A 37 -9.81 -18.27 3.83
C PRO A 37 -9.88 -17.41 2.56
N ALA A 38 -10.00 -16.08 2.70
CA ALA A 38 -10.06 -15.18 1.55
C ALA A 38 -8.77 -15.21 0.71
N LEU A 39 -7.59 -15.19 1.36
CA LEU A 39 -6.32 -15.29 0.66
C LEU A 39 -6.13 -16.66 -0.01
N ALA A 40 -6.55 -17.75 0.63
CA ALA A 40 -6.49 -19.09 0.05
C ALA A 40 -7.38 -19.21 -1.18
N GLN A 41 -8.59 -18.69 -1.13
CA GLN A 41 -9.51 -18.64 -2.26
C GLN A 41 -8.92 -17.88 -3.43
N LEU A 42 -8.40 -16.67 -3.22
CA LEU A 42 -7.78 -15.85 -4.28
C LEU A 42 -6.52 -16.51 -4.86
N ARG A 43 -5.70 -17.16 -4.04
CA ARG A 43 -4.55 -17.95 -4.52
C ARG A 43 -5.00 -19.10 -5.42
N GLN A 44 -6.04 -19.84 -5.03
CA GLN A 44 -6.49 -21.03 -5.75
C GLN A 44 -7.27 -20.68 -7.03
N GLN A 45 -8.15 -19.69 -6.98
CA GLN A 45 -9.06 -19.36 -8.08
C GLN A 45 -8.42 -18.41 -9.10
N GLU A 46 -7.68 -17.41 -8.62
CA GLU A 46 -7.14 -16.33 -9.46
C GLU A 46 -5.62 -16.46 -9.67
N GLY A 47 -4.95 -17.40 -8.99
CA GLY A 47 -3.50 -17.59 -9.08
C GLY A 47 -2.69 -16.40 -8.53
N MET A 48 -3.28 -15.60 -7.65
CA MET A 48 -2.63 -14.40 -7.10
C MET A 48 -1.46 -14.77 -6.18
N ALA A 49 -0.34 -14.05 -6.29
CA ALA A 49 0.82 -14.25 -5.40
C ALA A 49 0.64 -13.48 -4.09
N LEU A 50 -0.18 -14.03 -3.18
CA LEU A 50 -0.49 -13.44 -1.87
C LEU A 50 0.29 -14.13 -0.74
N ILE A 51 1.13 -13.39 -0.02
CA ILE A 51 1.90 -13.86 1.13
C ILE A 51 1.31 -13.29 2.42
N GLY A 52 0.73 -14.16 3.26
CA GLY A 52 0.13 -13.78 4.54
C GLY A 52 -1.11 -14.60 4.93
N PRO A 53 -1.79 -14.21 6.03
CA PRO A 53 -1.52 -12.99 6.83
C PRO A 53 -0.19 -13.05 7.59
N LEU A 54 0.51 -11.92 7.70
CA LEU A 54 1.77 -11.78 8.45
C LEU A 54 1.66 -10.69 9.53
N PRO A 55 2.43 -10.79 10.63
CA PRO A 55 2.53 -9.72 11.62
C PRO A 55 3.02 -8.41 11.00
N ALA A 56 2.28 -7.31 11.24
CA ALA A 56 2.58 -6.01 10.64
C ALA A 56 3.94 -5.45 11.09
N ASP A 57 4.33 -5.65 12.34
CA ASP A 57 5.64 -5.27 12.89
C ASP A 57 6.81 -6.00 12.21
N THR A 58 6.55 -7.16 11.60
CA THR A 58 7.55 -7.96 10.89
C THR A 58 7.62 -7.64 9.41
N ILE A 59 6.47 -7.44 8.75
CA ILE A 59 6.36 -7.33 7.29
C ILE A 59 7.07 -6.10 6.70
N PHE A 60 7.24 -5.05 7.51
CA PHE A 60 7.86 -3.79 7.10
C PHE A 60 9.39 -3.77 7.19
N GLN A 61 10.03 -4.90 7.52
CA GLN A 61 11.49 -5.02 7.47
C GLN A 61 11.98 -5.09 6.01
N GLU A 62 13.15 -4.49 5.74
CA GLU A 62 13.70 -4.35 4.38
C GLU A 62 13.76 -5.68 3.60
N LYS A 63 14.08 -6.79 4.25
CA LYS A 63 14.16 -8.12 3.63
C LYS A 63 12.83 -8.59 3.01
N TYR A 64 11.69 -8.19 3.57
CA TYR A 64 10.37 -8.52 3.03
C TYR A 64 9.94 -7.48 1.99
N LEU A 65 10.21 -6.20 2.27
CA LEU A 65 9.89 -5.12 1.33
C LEU A 65 10.67 -5.24 0.01
N ALA A 66 11.89 -5.77 0.03
CA ALA A 66 12.69 -6.00 -1.17
C ALA A 66 12.13 -7.11 -2.08
N ASP A 67 11.30 -8.01 -1.54
CA ASP A 67 10.66 -9.10 -2.29
C ASP A 67 9.21 -8.78 -2.70
N ALA A 68 8.59 -7.78 -2.08
CA ALA A 68 7.19 -7.41 -2.29
C ALA A 68 7.03 -6.31 -3.34
N ASP A 69 6.05 -6.46 -4.23
CA ASP A 69 5.62 -5.34 -5.11
C ASP A 69 4.72 -4.35 -4.35
N THR A 70 3.97 -4.82 -3.37
CA THR A 70 3.14 -3.99 -2.50
C THR A 70 2.81 -4.71 -1.19
N VAL A 71 2.55 -3.93 -0.15
CA VAL A 71 2.01 -4.40 1.13
C VAL A 71 0.55 -3.96 1.26
N LEU A 72 -0.33 -4.87 1.67
CA LEU A 72 -1.72 -4.61 2.02
C LEU A 72 -1.86 -4.61 3.54
N ALA A 73 -1.93 -3.42 4.12
CA ALA A 73 -2.30 -3.23 5.52
C ALA A 73 -3.83 -3.33 5.67
N MET A 74 -4.29 -3.79 6.84
CA MET A 74 -5.71 -3.94 7.15
C MET A 74 -6.39 -2.61 7.51
N TYR A 75 -5.63 -1.65 8.07
CA TYR A 75 -6.13 -0.33 8.44
C TYR A 75 -5.06 0.75 8.31
N HIS A 76 -5.51 2.02 8.35
CA HIS A 76 -4.72 3.22 8.04
C HIS A 76 -3.39 3.31 8.82
N ASP A 77 -3.48 3.29 10.15
CA ASP A 77 -2.32 3.48 11.03
C ASP A 77 -1.44 2.23 11.12
N GLN A 78 -1.84 1.10 10.53
CA GLN A 78 -1.00 -0.09 10.49
C GLN A 78 0.14 0.05 9.48
N GLY A 79 -0.09 0.75 8.36
CA GLY A 79 0.90 0.86 7.27
C GLY A 79 1.46 2.27 7.07
N LEU A 80 0.65 3.30 7.25
CA LEU A 80 1.06 4.66 6.89
C LEU A 80 2.18 5.24 7.78
N PRO A 81 2.27 4.96 9.09
CA PRO A 81 3.40 5.45 9.88
C PRO A 81 4.76 5.00 9.34
N VAL A 82 4.88 3.74 8.92
CA VAL A 82 6.12 3.21 8.31
C VAL A 82 6.38 3.87 6.96
N LEU A 83 5.37 3.94 6.10
CA LEU A 83 5.49 4.56 4.77
C LEU A 83 5.93 6.01 4.86
N LYS A 84 5.32 6.79 5.76
CA LYS A 84 5.65 8.21 5.99
C LYS A 84 7.05 8.39 6.55
N PHE A 85 7.45 7.51 7.48
CA PHE A 85 8.80 7.52 8.04
C PHE A 85 9.86 7.25 6.97
N LYS A 86 9.64 6.25 6.10
CA LYS A 86 10.59 5.89 5.01
C LYS A 86 10.55 6.89 3.84
N GLY A 87 9.38 7.45 3.53
CA GLY A 87 9.09 8.20 2.31
C GLY A 87 9.07 9.73 2.43
N PHE A 88 9.52 10.31 3.55
CA PHE A 88 9.41 11.73 3.91
C PHE A 88 9.40 12.70 2.71
N GLY A 89 8.23 13.27 2.41
CA GLY A 89 8.01 14.28 1.37
C GLY A 89 7.89 13.77 -0.08
N LYS A 90 8.15 12.49 -0.34
CA LYS A 90 8.13 11.86 -1.67
C LYS A 90 7.12 10.72 -1.79
N SER A 91 6.18 10.64 -0.86
CA SER A 91 5.05 9.72 -0.94
C SER A 91 3.90 10.33 -1.75
N VAL A 92 3.19 9.47 -2.48
CA VAL A 92 2.05 9.85 -3.32
C VAL A 92 0.87 8.95 -3.01
N ASN A 93 -0.31 9.56 -2.91
CA ASN A 93 -1.55 8.83 -2.79
C ASN A 93 -2.06 8.46 -4.19
N ILE A 94 -2.25 7.17 -4.45
CA ILE A 94 -2.76 6.65 -5.72
C ILE A 94 -4.08 5.93 -5.45
N THR A 95 -5.15 6.33 -6.14
CA THR A 95 -6.45 5.66 -5.99
C THR A 95 -6.61 4.55 -7.03
N LEU A 96 -6.72 3.33 -6.54
CA LEU A 96 -6.97 2.14 -7.35
C LEU A 96 -8.48 1.89 -7.49
N GLY A 97 -8.87 1.11 -8.51
CA GLY A 97 -10.28 0.75 -8.77
C GLY A 97 -11.06 1.73 -9.64
N LEU A 98 -10.54 2.94 -9.88
CA LEU A 98 -11.15 3.90 -10.82
C LEU A 98 -10.85 3.55 -12.29
N PRO A 99 -11.76 3.90 -13.23
CA PRO A 99 -11.57 3.68 -14.66
C PRO A 99 -10.49 4.58 -15.29
N PHE A 100 -9.91 5.51 -14.53
CA PHE A 100 -8.82 6.40 -14.94
C PHE A 100 -7.70 6.45 -13.89
N ILE A 101 -6.57 7.09 -14.21
CA ILE A 101 -5.47 7.31 -13.26
C ILE A 101 -5.82 8.50 -12.38
N ARG A 102 -5.69 8.33 -11.06
CA ARG A 102 -5.82 9.42 -10.09
C ARG A 102 -4.70 9.32 -9.05
N THR A 103 -3.83 10.33 -9.06
CA THR A 103 -2.83 10.56 -8.01
C THR A 103 -3.20 11.81 -7.21
N SER A 104 -2.63 11.96 -6.02
CA SER A 104 -2.87 13.08 -5.12
C SER A 104 -1.63 13.32 -4.26
N VAL A 105 -1.47 14.57 -3.82
CA VAL A 105 -0.52 14.93 -2.76
C VAL A 105 -0.83 14.18 -1.48
N ASP A 106 0.18 14.09 -0.62
CA ASP A 106 0.15 13.32 0.62
C ASP A 106 0.22 14.22 1.88
N HIS A 107 -0.11 15.51 1.72
CA HIS A 107 -0.23 16.49 2.78
C HIS A 107 -1.66 17.07 2.85
N GLY A 108 -1.97 17.73 3.97
CA GLY A 108 -3.20 18.48 4.16
C GLY A 108 -3.19 19.85 3.48
N THR A 109 -4.15 20.70 3.83
CA THR A 109 -4.32 22.02 3.20
C THR A 109 -3.29 23.07 3.61
N ALA A 110 -2.64 22.91 4.78
CA ALA A 110 -1.65 23.85 5.33
C ALA A 110 -2.09 25.33 5.18
N LEU A 111 -3.28 25.65 5.73
CA LEU A 111 -3.94 26.96 5.54
C LEU A 111 -3.06 28.14 5.99
N GLU A 112 -2.22 27.92 6.98
CA GLU A 112 -1.23 28.87 7.48
C GLU A 112 -0.16 29.26 6.44
N LEU A 113 0.06 28.42 5.41
CA LEU A 113 0.98 28.69 4.29
C LEU A 113 0.28 29.31 3.07
N ALA A 114 -1.04 29.45 3.10
CA ALA A 114 -1.79 29.97 1.97
C ALA A 114 -1.40 31.43 1.68
N GLY A 115 -0.90 31.70 0.47
CA GLY A 115 -0.50 33.04 0.04
C GLY A 115 0.85 33.53 0.59
N THR A 116 1.56 32.72 1.38
CA THR A 116 2.89 33.10 1.93
C THR A 116 4.03 32.86 0.96
N GLY A 117 3.83 32.00 -0.04
CA GLY A 117 4.88 31.56 -0.97
C GLY A 117 5.83 30.51 -0.39
N GLN A 118 5.56 29.98 0.81
CA GLN A 118 6.43 29.03 1.51
C GLN A 118 6.02 27.55 1.36
N ALA A 119 4.97 27.27 0.59
CA ALA A 119 4.52 25.90 0.37
C ALA A 119 5.54 25.09 -0.45
N ASP A 120 5.89 23.89 0.03
CA ASP A 120 6.70 22.95 -0.73
C ASP A 120 5.85 22.26 -1.81
N THR A 121 6.32 22.30 -3.06
CA THR A 121 5.64 21.69 -4.21
C THR A 121 6.12 20.27 -4.51
N GLY A 122 7.07 19.73 -3.75
CA GLY A 122 7.69 18.43 -3.99
C GLY A 122 6.69 17.28 -4.06
N SER A 123 5.70 17.23 -3.16
CA SER A 123 4.66 16.18 -3.18
C SER A 123 3.79 16.25 -4.44
N LEU A 124 3.47 17.47 -4.91
CA LEU A 124 2.68 17.66 -6.13
C LEU A 124 3.46 17.22 -7.38
N TRP A 125 4.73 17.62 -7.48
CA TRP A 125 5.60 17.16 -8.57
C TRP A 125 5.74 15.65 -8.59
N THR A 126 5.94 15.03 -7.42
CA THR A 126 6.01 13.58 -7.29
C THR A 126 4.69 12.92 -7.74
N ALA A 127 3.54 13.47 -7.34
CA ALA A 127 2.24 12.97 -7.74
C ALA A 127 1.99 13.06 -9.26
N LEU A 128 2.46 14.14 -9.89
CA LEU A 128 2.40 14.31 -11.34
C LEU A 128 3.31 13.33 -12.06
N SER A 129 4.57 13.19 -11.62
CA SER A 129 5.53 12.26 -12.21
C SER A 129 5.01 10.82 -12.17
N HIS A 130 4.47 10.37 -11.03
CA HIS A 130 3.87 9.04 -10.96
C HIS A 130 2.63 8.89 -11.84
N ALA A 131 1.81 9.93 -12.01
CA ALA A 131 0.68 9.85 -12.94
C ALA A 131 1.16 9.60 -14.38
N LEU A 132 2.24 10.27 -14.81
CA LEU A 132 2.85 10.06 -16.13
C LEU A 132 3.45 8.66 -16.26
N GLU A 133 4.20 8.18 -15.26
CA GLU A 133 4.74 6.81 -15.26
C GLU A 133 3.64 5.74 -15.38
N LEU A 134 2.49 5.95 -14.72
CA LEU A 134 1.35 5.03 -14.81
C LEU A 134 0.68 5.06 -16.19
N VAL A 135 0.75 6.18 -16.93
CA VAL A 135 0.29 6.25 -18.32
C VAL A 135 1.23 5.46 -19.23
N GLU A 136 2.54 5.63 -19.10
CA GLU A 136 3.54 4.92 -19.91
C GLU A 136 3.49 3.40 -19.72
N LYS A 137 3.15 2.94 -18.52
CA LYS A 137 3.02 1.50 -18.22
C LYS A 137 1.70 0.86 -18.67
N GLN A 138 0.74 1.65 -19.15
CA GLN A 138 -0.53 1.15 -19.71
C GLN A 138 -0.45 0.79 -21.20
N THR A 139 0.59 1.28 -21.89
CA THR A 139 0.91 0.94 -23.28
C THR A 139 1.75 -0.33 -23.36
#